data_AF-A0A960U2X2-F1
#
_entry.id   AF-A0A960U2X2-F1
#
_cell.length_a   1.000
_cell.length_b   1.000
_cell.length_c   1.000
_cell.angle_alpha   90.00
_cell.angle_beta   90.00
_cell.angle_gamma   90.00
#
_symmetry.space_group_name_H-M   'P 1'
#
loop_
_entity.id
_entity.type
_entity.pdbx_description
1 polymer ?
#
loop_
_entity_poly.entity_id
_entity_poly.type
_entity_poly.pdbx_seq_one_letter_code
_entity_poly.pdbx_strand_id
1 'polypeptide(L)'
;MNTTQKSEAKYFFEDVQINTIRNILNYLTCEEFIKILNLNKNKDEFINRILYYLWIFRDDKEVQEFINSGIFPADVLFQFIYFGYGRWILADCEPEEYFIQNLDIFNPAKCLNILLNTEVINSDPTLAMFFIANLSIELLEKFLYCSERKNDAADFFLEIFNTLEEANIKKYFIKNPGIYNYILRLFQKKKLTSKKYQIIYDKYKEDFKVIDKVSCICKKIAKYDALCLSASNELDGNRIAAIVREVRGISNVKEIISLLQYKKIFHDETEKCIVYSVLTDDFFKQFLRNP
;
A
#
# COMPACT_ATOMS: atom_id res chain seq x y z
N MET A 1 28.49 -26.68 -20.19
CA MET A 1 27.73 -25.52 -20.70
C MET A 1 28.71 -24.52 -21.30
N ASN A 2 28.59 -24.31 -22.60
CA ASN A 2 29.59 -23.63 -23.44
C ASN A 2 29.59 -22.11 -23.25
N THR A 3 30.78 -21.54 -23.42
CA THR A 3 31.14 -20.10 -23.38
C THR A 3 30.33 -19.21 -24.33
N THR A 4 29.58 -19.79 -25.27
CA THR A 4 28.71 -19.09 -26.22
C THR A 4 27.39 -18.59 -25.61
N GLN A 5 26.90 -19.17 -24.51
CA GLN A 5 25.68 -18.68 -23.83
C GLN A 5 25.91 -17.38 -23.03
N LYS A 6 27.18 -16.99 -22.79
CA LYS A 6 27.52 -15.77 -22.05
C LYS A 6 27.45 -14.50 -22.91
N SER A 7 27.45 -14.59 -24.25
CA SER A 7 27.40 -13.41 -25.13
C SER A 7 25.99 -12.97 -25.50
N GLU A 8 24.98 -13.84 -25.35
CA GLU A 8 23.61 -13.52 -25.79
C GLU A 8 22.86 -12.64 -24.78
N ALA A 9 23.14 -12.77 -23.47
CA ALA A 9 22.56 -11.95 -22.39
C ALA A 9 22.67 -10.43 -22.62
N LYS A 10 23.63 -9.99 -23.44
CA LYS A 10 23.91 -8.58 -23.73
C LYS A 10 22.87 -7.93 -24.67
N TYR A 11 22.10 -8.74 -25.42
CA TYR A 11 21.16 -8.28 -26.47
C TYR A 11 19.68 -8.62 -26.20
N PHE A 12 19.34 -9.23 -25.05
CA PHE A 12 18.03 -9.84 -24.81
C PHE A 12 16.83 -8.88 -24.72
N PHE A 13 17.03 -7.57 -24.63
CA PHE A 13 15.95 -6.62 -24.36
C PHE A 13 15.88 -5.46 -25.37
N GLU A 14 16.66 -5.48 -26.45
CA GLU A 14 16.75 -4.32 -27.34
C GLU A 14 15.49 -4.10 -28.21
N ASP A 15 14.76 -5.15 -28.61
CA ASP A 15 13.54 -5.04 -29.46
C ASP A 15 12.53 -6.19 -29.22
N VAL A 16 12.26 -6.54 -27.97
CA VAL A 16 11.44 -7.73 -27.66
C VAL A 16 9.99 -7.36 -27.33
N GLN A 17 9.03 -7.98 -28.04
CA GLN A 17 7.60 -7.83 -27.77
C GLN A 17 7.27 -8.20 -26.31
N ILE A 18 6.32 -7.47 -25.69
CA ILE A 18 5.91 -7.63 -24.29
C ILE A 18 5.62 -9.10 -23.92
N ASN A 19 4.94 -9.85 -24.79
CA ASN A 19 4.61 -11.26 -24.57
C ASN A 19 5.86 -12.17 -24.51
N THR A 20 6.88 -11.87 -25.29
CA THR A 20 8.14 -12.63 -25.31
C THR A 20 8.94 -12.36 -24.02
N ILE A 21 8.95 -11.11 -23.52
CA ILE A 21 9.59 -10.80 -22.25
C ILE A 21 8.89 -11.47 -21.07
N ARG A 22 7.55 -11.48 -21.04
CA ARG A 22 6.81 -12.19 -20.00
C ARG A 22 7.22 -13.67 -19.93
N ASN A 23 7.28 -14.33 -21.08
CA ASN A 23 7.73 -15.71 -21.16
C ASN A 23 9.16 -15.88 -20.64
N ILE A 24 10.09 -14.98 -21.02
CA ILE A 24 11.47 -15.02 -20.54
C ILE A 24 11.53 -14.89 -19.02
N LEU A 25 10.81 -13.93 -18.43
CA LEU A 25 10.77 -13.75 -16.98
C LEU A 25 10.28 -15.00 -16.26
N ASN A 26 9.30 -15.72 -16.83
CA ASN A 26 8.77 -16.95 -16.24
C ASN A 26 9.76 -18.14 -16.24
N TYR A 27 10.77 -18.12 -17.10
CA TYR A 27 11.80 -19.17 -17.15
C TYR A 27 13.05 -18.85 -16.34
N LEU A 28 13.19 -17.62 -15.84
CA LEU A 28 14.35 -17.21 -15.05
C LEU A 28 14.14 -17.55 -13.58
N THR A 29 15.15 -18.15 -12.97
CA THR A 29 15.22 -18.19 -11.50
C THR A 29 15.53 -16.79 -10.95
N CYS A 30 15.17 -16.55 -9.68
CA CYS A 30 15.48 -15.29 -9.02
C CYS A 30 16.99 -14.98 -9.04
N GLU A 31 17.86 -15.97 -8.83
CA GLU A 31 19.31 -15.79 -8.85
C GLU A 31 19.82 -15.38 -10.24
N GLU A 32 19.30 -15.99 -11.30
CA GLU A 32 19.64 -15.65 -12.67
C GLU A 32 19.18 -14.24 -13.03
N PHE A 33 17.95 -13.88 -12.67
CA PHE A 33 17.42 -12.54 -12.89
C PHE A 33 18.30 -11.48 -12.20
N ILE A 34 18.61 -11.66 -10.91
CA ILE A 34 19.43 -10.72 -10.15
C ILE A 34 20.86 -10.64 -10.71
N LYS A 35 21.41 -11.76 -11.19
CA LYS A 35 22.72 -11.77 -11.86
C LYS A 35 22.70 -10.95 -13.15
N ILE A 36 21.68 -11.12 -13.99
CA ILE A 36 21.53 -10.35 -15.23
C ILE A 36 21.37 -8.85 -14.92
N LEU A 37 20.55 -8.52 -13.92
CA LEU A 37 20.36 -7.15 -13.45
C LEU A 37 21.69 -6.53 -13.00
N ASN A 38 22.44 -7.20 -12.14
CA ASN A 38 23.72 -6.71 -11.63
C ASN A 38 24.78 -6.54 -12.72
N LEU A 39 24.80 -7.43 -13.73
CA LEU A 39 25.73 -7.33 -14.86
C LEU A 39 25.46 -6.13 -15.77
N ASN A 40 24.21 -5.65 -15.81
CA ASN A 40 23.77 -4.60 -16.72
C ASN A 40 23.33 -3.32 -15.99
N LYS A 41 23.56 -3.21 -14.67
CA LYS A 41 23.07 -2.09 -13.86
C LYS A 41 23.57 -0.70 -14.28
N ASN A 42 24.70 -0.62 -14.97
CA ASN A 42 25.28 0.64 -15.46
C ASN A 42 24.76 1.03 -16.86
N LYS A 43 23.82 0.28 -17.43
CA LYS A 43 23.23 0.58 -18.74
C LYS A 43 21.83 1.15 -18.52
N ASP A 44 21.71 2.47 -18.58
CA ASP A 44 20.45 3.18 -18.30
C ASP A 44 19.27 2.67 -19.15
N GLU A 45 19.50 2.41 -20.44
CA GLU A 45 18.47 1.89 -21.35
C GLU A 45 17.97 0.50 -20.92
N PHE A 46 18.89 -0.38 -20.50
CA PHE A 46 18.54 -1.70 -20.00
C PHE A 46 17.74 -1.59 -18.71
N ILE A 47 18.19 -0.76 -17.77
CA ILE A 47 17.49 -0.58 -16.49
C ILE A 47 16.10 -0.01 -16.71
N ASN A 48 15.95 1.05 -17.51
CA ASN A 48 14.64 1.62 -17.83
C ASN A 48 13.68 0.59 -18.43
N ARG A 49 14.16 -0.29 -19.33
CA ARG A 49 13.34 -1.38 -19.88
C ARG A 49 12.95 -2.40 -18.81
N ILE A 50 13.89 -2.83 -17.96
CA ILE A 50 13.58 -3.76 -16.86
C ILE A 50 12.56 -3.15 -15.90
N LEU A 51 12.72 -1.88 -15.52
CA LEU A 51 11.75 -1.18 -14.66
C LEU A 51 10.36 -1.13 -15.29
N TYR A 52 10.29 -0.87 -16.60
CA TYR A 52 9.03 -0.91 -17.35
C TYR A 52 8.36 -2.29 -17.30
N TYR A 53 9.11 -3.37 -17.51
CA TYR A 53 8.56 -4.73 -17.45
C TYR A 53 8.14 -5.15 -16.05
N LEU A 54 8.98 -4.86 -15.04
CA LEU A 54 8.61 -5.08 -13.64
C LEU A 54 7.34 -4.32 -13.27
N TRP A 55 7.16 -3.11 -13.83
CA TRP A 55 5.96 -2.30 -13.57
C TRP A 55 4.72 -2.89 -14.22
N ILE A 56 4.79 -3.31 -15.48
CA ILE A 56 3.65 -3.93 -16.18
C ILE A 56 3.22 -5.22 -15.51
N PHE A 57 4.18 -6.08 -15.20
CA PHE A 57 3.92 -7.42 -14.66
C PHE A 57 4.00 -7.45 -13.13
N ARG A 58 3.85 -6.31 -12.45
CA ARG A 58 4.04 -6.20 -11.00
C ARG A 58 3.12 -7.12 -10.19
N ASP A 59 1.98 -7.52 -10.72
CA ASP A 59 1.03 -8.42 -10.05
C ASP A 59 1.27 -9.91 -10.38
N ASP A 60 2.18 -10.22 -11.32
CA ASP A 60 2.55 -11.60 -11.67
C ASP A 60 3.41 -12.22 -10.55
N LYS A 61 3.18 -13.50 -10.27
CA LYS A 61 3.80 -14.23 -9.15
C LYS A 61 5.33 -14.23 -9.24
N GLU A 62 5.86 -14.46 -10.44
CA GLU A 62 7.29 -14.54 -10.72
C GLU A 62 7.98 -13.20 -10.48
N VAL A 63 7.33 -12.10 -10.88
CA VAL A 63 7.83 -10.73 -10.64
C VAL A 63 7.77 -10.38 -9.16
N GLN A 64 6.69 -10.78 -8.48
CA GLN A 64 6.58 -10.64 -7.03
C GLN A 64 7.71 -11.39 -6.30
N GLU A 65 8.08 -12.59 -6.74
CA GLU A 65 9.21 -13.35 -6.21
C GLU A 65 10.54 -12.60 -6.40
N PHE A 66 10.77 -11.98 -7.56
CA PHE A 66 11.98 -11.19 -7.80
C PHE A 66 12.05 -9.96 -6.89
N ILE A 67 11.03 -9.09 -6.93
CA ILE A 67 10.99 -7.81 -6.21
C ILE A 67 11.11 -8.03 -4.69
N ASN A 68 10.46 -9.07 -4.18
CA ASN A 68 10.45 -9.38 -2.75
C ASN A 68 11.62 -10.24 -2.28
N SER A 69 12.52 -10.65 -3.18
CA SER A 69 13.69 -11.40 -2.79
C SER A 69 14.62 -10.56 -1.89
N GLY A 70 15.25 -11.23 -0.92
CA GLY A 70 16.23 -10.61 -0.03
C GLY A 70 17.51 -10.16 -0.74
N ILE A 71 17.73 -10.63 -1.98
CA ILE A 71 18.89 -10.32 -2.82
C ILE A 71 18.61 -9.26 -3.89
N PHE A 72 17.36 -8.78 -4.02
CA PHE A 72 17.02 -7.72 -4.97
C PHE A 72 17.72 -6.40 -4.59
N PRO A 73 18.52 -5.79 -5.48
CA PRO A 73 19.29 -4.58 -5.19
C PRO A 73 18.40 -3.40 -4.75
N ALA A 74 18.77 -2.76 -3.63
CA ALA A 74 17.98 -1.68 -3.05
C ALA A 74 17.95 -0.43 -3.94
N ASP A 75 19.04 -0.11 -4.63
CA ASP A 75 19.15 1.00 -5.57
C ASP A 75 18.17 0.84 -6.74
N VAL A 76 18.10 -0.35 -7.33
CA VAL A 76 17.14 -0.66 -8.40
C VAL A 76 15.71 -0.65 -7.87
N LEU A 77 15.49 -1.09 -6.64
CA LEU A 77 14.18 -1.09 -6.01
C LEU A 77 13.61 0.33 -5.86
N PHE A 78 14.42 1.28 -5.41
CA PHE A 78 14.00 2.68 -5.34
C PHE A 78 13.70 3.25 -6.73
N GLN A 79 14.54 2.95 -7.72
CA GLN A 79 14.26 3.35 -9.10
C GLN A 79 12.93 2.75 -9.60
N PHE A 80 12.62 1.50 -9.25
CA PHE A 80 11.34 0.87 -9.58
C PHE A 80 10.14 1.59 -8.95
N ILE A 81 10.22 1.93 -7.67
CA ILE A 81 9.17 2.68 -6.95
C ILE A 81 8.94 4.04 -7.62
N TYR A 82 10.00 4.83 -7.83
CA TYR A 82 9.84 6.16 -8.42
C TYR A 82 9.52 6.12 -9.92
N PHE A 83 9.95 5.07 -10.64
CA PHE A 83 9.50 4.83 -12.00
C PHE A 83 7.99 4.63 -12.04
N GLY A 84 7.45 3.75 -11.19
CA GLY A 84 6.00 3.55 -11.07
C GLY A 84 5.25 4.82 -10.67
N TYR A 85 5.80 5.59 -9.73
CA TYR A 85 5.24 6.87 -9.30
C TYR A 85 5.18 7.89 -10.46
N GLY A 86 6.27 8.00 -11.25
CA GLY A 86 6.28 8.83 -12.44
C GLY A 86 5.24 8.39 -13.47
N ARG A 87 5.07 7.08 -13.69
CA ARG A 87 4.03 6.53 -14.57
C ARG A 87 2.62 6.80 -14.06
N TRP A 88 2.42 6.84 -12.74
CA TRP A 88 1.14 7.16 -12.11
C TRP A 88 0.73 8.61 -12.36
N ILE A 89 1.68 9.54 -12.16
CA ILE A 89 1.45 10.97 -12.44
C ILE A 89 1.17 11.20 -13.93
N LEU A 90 1.92 10.54 -14.82
CA LEU A 90 1.70 10.63 -16.27
C LEU A 90 0.34 10.07 -16.73
N ALA A 91 -0.33 9.29 -15.89
CA ALA A 91 -1.68 8.79 -16.13
C ALA A 91 -2.76 9.69 -15.50
N ASP A 92 -2.42 10.92 -15.12
CA ASP A 92 -3.30 11.89 -14.46
C ASP A 92 -3.97 11.35 -13.18
N CYS A 93 -3.28 10.44 -12.48
CA CYS A 93 -3.74 9.88 -11.22
C CYS A 93 -3.20 10.70 -10.03
N GLU A 94 -4.00 10.80 -8.95
CA GLU A 94 -3.64 11.52 -7.74
C GLU A 94 -2.37 10.94 -7.07
N PRO A 95 -1.30 11.73 -6.89
CA PRO A 95 -0.01 11.20 -6.43
C PRO A 95 -0.06 10.54 -5.05
N GLU A 96 -0.88 11.05 -4.13
CA GLU A 96 -1.02 10.53 -2.77
C GLU A 96 -1.62 9.12 -2.76
N GLU A 97 -2.30 8.71 -3.84
CA GLU A 97 -2.90 7.39 -3.95
C GLU A 97 -1.91 6.33 -4.38
N TYR A 98 -0.81 6.71 -5.03
CA TYR A 98 0.17 5.78 -5.58
C TYR A 98 0.65 4.77 -4.52
N PHE A 99 1.14 5.28 -3.39
CA PHE A 99 1.65 4.45 -2.31
C PHE A 99 0.55 3.60 -1.68
N ILE A 100 -0.69 4.06 -1.63
CA ILE A 100 -1.76 3.25 -1.02
C ILE A 100 -2.15 2.11 -1.96
N GLN A 101 -2.29 2.40 -3.26
CA GLN A 101 -2.76 1.46 -4.27
C GLN A 101 -1.74 0.35 -4.58
N ASN A 102 -0.45 0.64 -4.40
CA ASN A 102 0.66 -0.25 -4.71
C ASN A 102 1.31 -0.84 -3.44
N LEU A 103 0.66 -0.74 -2.28
CA LEU A 103 1.17 -1.22 -1.00
C LEU A 103 1.32 -2.74 -0.89
N ASP A 104 0.62 -3.47 -1.76
CA ASP A 104 0.71 -4.93 -1.83
C ASP A 104 1.88 -5.44 -2.68
N ILE A 105 2.61 -4.56 -3.40
CA ILE A 105 3.74 -4.99 -4.23
C ILE A 105 4.88 -5.55 -3.36
N PHE A 106 5.07 -4.99 -2.17
CA PHE A 106 6.11 -5.43 -1.24
C PHE A 106 5.46 -6.24 -0.13
N ASN A 107 6.04 -7.39 0.18
CA ASN A 107 5.63 -8.17 1.34
C ASN A 107 6.23 -7.59 2.63
N PRO A 108 5.68 -7.93 3.81
CA PRO A 108 6.16 -7.37 5.07
C PRO A 108 7.65 -7.62 5.35
N ALA A 109 8.20 -8.76 4.90
CA ALA A 109 9.60 -9.08 5.07
C ALA A 109 10.52 -8.17 4.24
N LYS A 110 10.12 -7.86 3.00
CA LYS A 110 10.82 -6.92 2.13
C LYS A 110 10.75 -5.50 2.68
N CYS A 111 9.58 -5.06 3.14
CA CYS A 111 9.43 -3.76 3.82
C CYS A 111 10.39 -3.62 5.02
N LEU A 112 10.49 -4.65 5.87
CA LEU A 112 11.43 -4.67 6.98
C LEU A 112 12.88 -4.60 6.51
N ASN A 113 13.24 -5.36 5.47
CA ASN A 113 14.58 -5.36 4.91
C ASN A 113 14.99 -3.97 4.40
N ILE A 114 14.07 -3.26 3.73
CA ILE A 114 14.32 -1.89 3.25
C ILE A 114 14.53 -0.94 4.42
N LEU A 115 13.62 -0.98 5.42
CA LEU A 115 13.70 -0.10 6.59
C LEU A 115 14.99 -0.28 7.41
N LEU A 116 15.56 -1.49 7.43
CA LEU A 116 16.78 -1.79 8.17
C LEU A 116 18.07 -1.49 7.40
N ASN A 117 18.06 -1.64 6.06
CA ASN A 117 19.29 -1.61 5.26
C ASN A 117 19.40 -0.39 4.34
N THR A 118 18.47 0.55 4.42
CA THR A 118 18.46 1.76 3.59
C THR A 118 18.21 3.01 4.44
N GLU A 119 18.59 4.17 3.92
CA GLU A 119 18.38 5.47 4.59
C GLU A 119 16.98 6.06 4.37
N VAL A 120 16.02 5.25 3.92
CA VAL A 120 14.68 5.72 3.49
C VAL A 120 13.97 6.56 4.55
N ILE A 121 14.16 6.25 5.82
CA ILE A 121 13.58 6.98 6.95
C ILE A 121 14.00 8.45 6.95
N ASN A 122 15.25 8.72 6.62
CA ASN A 122 15.81 10.07 6.65
C ASN A 122 15.59 10.79 5.31
N SER A 123 15.59 10.06 4.20
CA SER A 123 15.48 10.63 2.86
C SER A 123 14.03 10.85 2.41
N ASP A 124 13.11 9.97 2.78
CA ASP A 124 11.71 10.00 2.37
C ASP A 124 10.77 9.43 3.46
N PRO A 125 10.33 10.28 4.41
CA PRO A 125 9.42 9.88 5.49
C PRO A 125 8.08 9.30 4.99
N THR A 126 7.63 9.71 3.81
CA THR A 126 6.38 9.25 3.20
C THR A 126 6.54 7.78 2.77
N LEU A 127 7.61 7.47 2.06
CA LEU A 127 7.93 6.10 1.67
C LEU A 127 8.27 5.21 2.87
N ALA A 128 8.94 5.77 3.89
CA ALA A 128 9.17 5.05 5.13
C ALA A 128 7.85 4.66 5.82
N MET A 129 6.87 5.58 5.86
CA MET A 129 5.55 5.29 6.40
C MET A 129 4.77 4.25 5.61
N PHE A 130 4.89 4.28 4.29
CA PHE A 130 4.36 3.23 3.43
C PHE A 130 4.89 1.84 3.83
N PHE A 131 6.20 1.71 4.04
CA PHE A 131 6.78 0.43 4.48
C PHE A 131 6.35 0.03 5.90
N ILE A 132 6.33 0.98 6.83
CA ILE A 132 5.89 0.76 8.22
C ILE A 132 4.44 0.27 8.27
N ALA A 133 3.55 0.87 7.48
CA ALA A 133 2.13 0.51 7.44
C ALA A 133 1.88 -0.93 6.97
N ASN A 134 2.83 -1.51 6.23
CA ASN A 134 2.75 -2.88 5.74
C ASN A 134 3.34 -3.93 6.71
N LEU A 135 3.95 -3.51 7.82
CA LEU A 135 4.51 -4.45 8.80
C LEU A 135 3.43 -5.07 9.69
N SER A 136 3.71 -6.27 10.23
CA SER A 136 3.02 -6.75 11.43
C SER A 136 3.57 -6.06 12.68
N ILE A 137 2.84 -6.13 13.80
CA ILE A 137 3.31 -5.57 15.07
C ILE A 137 4.66 -6.20 15.47
N GLU A 138 4.80 -7.51 15.28
CA GLU A 138 6.04 -8.26 15.57
C GLU A 138 7.22 -7.75 14.72
N LEU A 139 7.00 -7.51 13.42
CA LEU A 139 8.04 -6.98 12.54
C LEU A 139 8.37 -5.52 12.86
N LEU A 140 7.38 -4.73 13.27
CA LEU A 140 7.63 -3.36 13.72
C LEU A 140 8.46 -3.32 15.00
N GLU A 141 8.18 -4.18 15.97
CA GLU A 141 8.99 -4.29 17.18
C GLU A 141 10.42 -4.74 16.87
N LYS A 142 10.58 -5.67 15.92
CA LYS A 142 11.89 -6.07 15.42
C LYS A 142 12.63 -4.91 14.77
N PHE A 143 11.96 -4.11 13.95
CA PHE A 143 12.53 -2.89 13.36
C PHE A 143 13.00 -1.92 14.44
N LEU A 144 12.13 -1.57 15.39
CA LEU A 144 12.46 -0.63 16.47
C LEU A 144 13.62 -1.13 17.35
N TYR A 145 13.73 -2.45 17.56
CA TYR A 145 14.84 -3.05 18.28
C TYR A 145 16.15 -2.98 17.50
N CYS A 146 16.16 -3.43 16.24
CA CYS A 146 17.36 -3.45 15.40
C CYS A 146 17.87 -2.05 15.04
N SER A 147 17.00 -1.05 14.97
CA SER A 147 17.39 0.35 14.75
C SER A 147 17.76 1.09 16.04
N GLU A 148 17.85 0.40 17.19
CA GLU A 148 18.12 0.99 18.52
C GLU A 148 17.09 2.03 18.98
N ARG A 149 15.92 2.09 18.33
CA ARG A 149 14.83 3.04 18.59
C ARG A 149 13.83 2.55 19.63
N LYS A 150 14.04 1.39 20.27
CA LYS A 150 13.05 0.78 21.16
C LYS A 150 12.64 1.69 22.33
N ASN A 151 13.60 2.40 22.91
CA ASN A 151 13.35 3.28 24.07
C ASN A 151 12.74 4.64 23.64
N ASP A 152 13.01 5.06 22.40
CA ASP A 152 12.60 6.35 21.83
C ASP A 152 11.54 6.21 20.74
N ALA A 153 10.87 5.05 20.67
CA ALA A 153 9.90 4.75 19.62
C ALA A 153 8.78 5.81 19.52
N ALA A 154 8.36 6.35 20.68
CA ALA A 154 7.37 7.42 20.73
C ALA A 154 7.90 8.73 20.14
N ASP A 155 9.18 9.06 20.32
CA ASP A 155 9.77 10.26 19.71
C ASP A 155 9.96 10.08 18.21
N PHE A 156 10.41 8.89 17.78
CA PHE A 156 10.53 8.53 16.37
C PHE A 156 9.20 8.71 15.61
N PHE A 157 8.11 8.13 16.11
CA PHE A 157 6.81 8.28 15.45
C PHE A 157 6.25 9.69 15.54
N LEU A 158 6.58 10.42 16.62
CA LEU A 158 6.19 11.82 16.75
C LEU A 158 6.86 12.67 15.67
N GLU A 159 8.16 12.48 15.42
CA GLU A 159 8.88 13.18 14.36
C GLU A 159 8.26 12.89 12.99
N ILE A 160 7.99 11.63 12.67
CA ILE A 160 7.35 11.25 11.41
C ILE A 160 5.94 11.84 11.27
N PHE A 161 5.13 11.82 12.35
CA PHE A 161 3.77 12.36 12.30
C PHE A 161 3.74 13.89 12.18
N ASN A 162 4.84 14.57 12.53
CA ASN A 162 4.99 16.01 12.37
C ASN A 162 5.51 16.40 10.98
N THR A 163 6.19 15.50 10.26
CA THR A 163 6.69 15.76 8.90
C THR A 163 5.67 15.47 7.81
N LEU A 164 4.68 14.62 8.10
CA LEU A 164 3.65 14.23 7.15
C LEU A 164 2.36 15.03 7.30
N GLU A 165 1.68 15.22 6.17
CA GLU A 165 0.32 15.76 6.18
C GLU A 165 -0.65 14.79 6.88
N GLU A 166 -1.54 15.36 7.69
CA GLU A 166 -2.47 14.61 8.54
C GLU A 166 -3.37 13.67 7.73
N ALA A 167 -3.84 14.14 6.57
CA ALA A 167 -4.70 13.37 5.68
C ALA A 167 -4.01 12.08 5.20
N ASN A 168 -2.69 12.11 5.02
CA ASN A 168 -1.92 10.96 4.54
C ASN A 168 -1.69 9.92 5.63
N ILE A 169 -1.49 10.35 6.88
CA ILE A 169 -1.33 9.44 8.02
C ILE A 169 -2.53 8.49 8.13
N LYS A 170 -3.76 9.02 8.10
CA LYS A 170 -4.97 8.17 8.19
C LYS A 170 -5.02 7.13 7.08
N LYS A 171 -4.66 7.52 5.85
CA LYS A 171 -4.71 6.66 4.67
C LYS A 171 -3.70 5.51 4.76
N TYR A 172 -2.46 5.74 5.23
CA TYR A 172 -1.48 4.66 5.41
C TYR A 172 -1.99 3.59 6.37
N PHE A 173 -2.61 4.02 7.46
CA PHE A 173 -3.01 3.12 8.53
C PHE A 173 -4.36 2.45 8.33
N ILE A 174 -5.11 2.80 7.28
CA ILE A 174 -6.35 2.11 6.98
C ILE A 174 -6.11 0.63 6.73
N LYS A 175 -5.00 0.29 6.04
CA LYS A 175 -4.68 -1.10 5.71
C LYS A 175 -4.44 -1.92 6.96
N ASN A 176 -3.70 -1.35 7.91
CA ASN A 176 -3.31 -1.99 9.15
C ASN A 176 -3.64 -1.12 10.40
N PRO A 177 -4.91 -1.15 10.86
CA PRO A 177 -5.33 -0.43 12.07
C PRO A 177 -4.58 -0.87 13.33
N GLY A 178 -4.05 -2.11 13.34
CA GLY A 178 -3.30 -2.66 14.46
C GLY A 178 -2.02 -1.88 14.74
N ILE A 179 -1.27 -1.53 13.69
CA ILE A 179 -0.07 -0.70 13.82
C ILE A 179 -0.42 0.70 14.33
N TYR A 180 -1.49 1.30 13.81
CA TYR A 180 -1.91 2.62 14.27
C TYR A 180 -2.27 2.64 15.74
N ASN A 181 -3.05 1.66 16.20
CA ASN A 181 -3.38 1.49 17.62
C ASN A 181 -2.12 1.28 18.47
N TYR A 182 -1.16 0.51 17.97
CA TYR A 182 0.13 0.32 18.64
C TYR A 182 0.86 1.66 18.84
N ILE A 183 0.97 2.47 17.78
CA ILE A 183 1.60 3.81 17.84
C ILE A 183 0.84 4.73 18.80
N LEU A 184 -0.49 4.76 18.73
CA LEU A 184 -1.30 5.55 19.65
C LEU A 184 -1.10 5.14 21.11
N ARG A 185 -0.91 3.85 21.40
CA ARG A 185 -0.58 3.38 22.76
C ARG A 185 0.79 3.85 23.22
N LEU A 186 1.77 3.99 22.32
CA LEU A 186 3.07 4.60 22.65
C LEU A 186 2.89 6.05 23.08
N PHE A 187 2.14 6.84 22.31
CA PHE A 187 1.82 8.23 22.68
C PHE A 187 1.00 8.30 23.97
N GLN A 188 0.04 7.40 24.15
CA GLN A 188 -0.78 7.34 25.36
C GLN A 188 0.06 7.10 26.62
N LYS A 189 1.08 6.24 26.55
CA LYS A 189 1.99 5.99 27.67
C LYS A 189 2.81 7.23 28.04
N LYS A 190 3.21 8.01 27.03
CA LYS A 190 4.04 9.22 27.22
C LYS A 190 3.21 10.49 27.47
N LYS A 191 1.89 10.49 27.24
CA LYS A 191 1.03 11.67 27.45
C LYS A 191 1.06 12.19 28.90
N LEU A 192 1.26 11.30 29.88
CA LEU A 192 1.38 11.67 31.30
C LEU A 192 2.68 12.42 31.59
N THR A 193 3.69 12.28 30.73
CA THR A 193 5.02 12.85 30.91
C THR A 193 5.25 14.13 30.09
N SER A 194 4.48 14.37 29.03
CA SER A 194 4.63 15.58 28.21
C SER A 194 3.36 15.96 27.46
N LYS A 195 3.04 17.27 27.47
CA LYS A 195 1.91 17.88 26.74
C LYS A 195 1.99 17.63 25.23
N LYS A 196 3.20 17.49 24.65
CA LYS A 196 3.37 17.27 23.20
C LYS A 196 2.66 15.99 22.73
N TYR A 197 2.81 14.89 23.49
CA TYR A 197 2.15 13.63 23.14
C TYR A 197 0.65 13.65 23.44
N GLN A 198 0.20 14.45 24.41
CA GLN A 198 -1.23 14.60 24.67
C GLN A 198 -1.94 15.23 23.47
N ILE A 199 -1.41 16.33 22.92
CA ILE A 199 -1.97 17.02 21.76
C ILE A 199 -2.09 16.07 20.56
N ILE A 200 -0.99 15.38 20.25
CA ILE A 200 -0.92 14.40 19.15
C ILE A 200 -1.91 13.25 19.38
N TYR A 201 -1.94 12.68 20.59
CA TYR A 201 -2.83 11.58 20.91
C TYR A 201 -4.30 11.98 20.79
N ASP A 202 -4.71 13.11 21.36
CA ASP A 202 -6.10 13.54 21.34
C ASP A 202 -6.58 13.82 19.90
N LYS A 203 -5.69 14.36 19.06
CA LYS A 203 -5.92 14.56 17.62
C LYS A 203 -6.14 13.23 16.88
N TYR A 204 -5.19 12.31 16.96
CA TYR A 204 -5.19 11.07 16.17
C TYR A 204 -6.07 9.94 16.75
N LYS A 205 -6.53 10.08 18.01
CA LYS A 205 -7.48 9.13 18.62
C LYS A 205 -8.83 9.14 17.90
N GLU A 206 -9.32 10.30 17.47
CA GLU A 206 -10.59 10.39 16.74
C GLU A 206 -10.45 9.75 15.34
N ASP A 207 -9.31 9.96 14.69
CA ASP A 207 -8.98 9.32 13.41
C ASP A 207 -8.96 7.79 13.53
N PHE A 208 -8.44 7.25 14.63
CA PHE A 208 -8.47 5.82 14.87
C PHE A 208 -9.88 5.26 14.95
N LYS A 209 -10.82 5.98 15.57
CA LYS A 209 -12.23 5.53 15.61
C LYS A 209 -12.81 5.42 14.21
N VAL A 210 -12.48 6.35 13.32
CA VAL A 210 -12.89 6.30 11.92
C VAL A 210 -12.26 5.08 11.22
N ILE A 211 -10.95 4.89 11.37
CA ILE A 211 -10.21 3.76 10.77
C ILE A 211 -10.75 2.41 11.26
N ASP A 212 -10.97 2.26 12.57
CA ASP A 212 -11.48 1.02 13.19
C ASP A 212 -12.91 0.72 12.70
N LYS A 213 -13.74 1.75 12.58
CA LYS A 213 -15.08 1.63 12.02
C LYS A 213 -15.05 1.18 10.56
N VAL A 214 -14.20 1.79 9.73
CA VAL A 214 -14.02 1.37 8.33
C VAL A 214 -13.52 -0.08 8.26
N SER A 215 -12.57 -0.46 9.12
CA SER A 215 -12.10 -1.86 9.20
C SER A 215 -13.22 -2.84 9.52
N CYS A 216 -14.12 -2.47 10.44
CA CYS A 216 -15.30 -3.27 10.76
C CYS A 216 -16.27 -3.39 9.58
N ILE A 217 -16.52 -2.29 8.85
CA ILE A 217 -17.36 -2.30 7.64
C ILE A 217 -16.74 -3.25 6.61
N CYS A 218 -15.45 -3.11 6.30
CA CYS A 218 -14.75 -3.97 5.34
C CYS A 218 -14.89 -5.46 5.69
N LYS A 219 -14.75 -5.84 6.97
CA LYS A 219 -14.92 -7.23 7.42
C LYS A 219 -16.34 -7.76 7.19
N LYS A 220 -17.36 -6.94 7.43
CA LYS A 220 -18.75 -7.33 7.21
C LYS A 220 -19.08 -7.48 5.73
N ILE A 221 -18.57 -6.57 4.89
CA ILE A 221 -18.74 -6.63 3.44
C ILE A 221 -18.00 -7.83 2.85
N ALA A 222 -16.76 -8.09 3.25
CA ALA A 222 -16.02 -9.28 2.81
C ALA A 222 -16.73 -10.60 3.22
N LYS A 223 -17.38 -10.62 4.40
CA LYS A 223 -18.19 -11.77 4.81
C LYS A 223 -19.45 -11.92 3.95
N TYR A 224 -20.07 -10.82 3.55
CA TYR A 224 -21.19 -10.84 2.61
C TYR A 224 -20.75 -11.41 1.25
N ASP A 225 -19.61 -10.94 0.71
CA ASP A 225 -19.07 -11.41 -0.57
C ASP A 225 -18.73 -12.88 -0.56
N ALA A 226 -18.16 -13.39 0.53
CA ALA A 226 -17.86 -14.80 0.66
C ALA A 226 -19.12 -15.69 0.67
N LEU A 227 -20.28 -15.15 1.07
CA LEU A 227 -21.56 -15.86 1.09
C LEU A 227 -22.31 -15.75 -0.25
N CYS A 228 -22.09 -14.67 -0.99
CA CYS A 228 -22.70 -14.43 -2.29
C CYS A 228 -21.84 -15.07 -3.39
N LEU A 229 -22.28 -16.22 -3.90
CA LEU A 229 -21.62 -16.97 -4.98
C LEU A 229 -21.64 -16.27 -6.36
N SER A 230 -22.19 -15.05 -6.47
CA SER A 230 -22.36 -14.36 -7.74
C SER A 230 -21.05 -13.74 -8.20
N ALA A 231 -20.30 -14.51 -8.99
CA ALA A 231 -19.12 -14.08 -9.74
C ALA A 231 -19.47 -13.24 -10.99
N SER A 232 -20.51 -12.40 -10.96
CA SER A 232 -20.75 -11.45 -12.04
C SER A 232 -20.18 -10.09 -11.66
N ASN A 233 -19.37 -9.52 -12.55
CA ASN A 233 -18.95 -8.11 -12.50
C ASN A 233 -20.12 -7.15 -12.82
N GLU A 234 -21.35 -7.60 -12.61
CA GLU A 234 -22.55 -6.81 -12.80
C GLU A 234 -22.93 -6.14 -11.49
N LEU A 235 -23.57 -4.99 -11.62
CA LEU A 235 -23.93 -4.11 -10.51
C LEU A 235 -24.95 -4.81 -9.59
N ASP A 236 -24.48 -5.41 -8.49
CA ASP A 236 -25.34 -6.12 -7.53
C ASP A 236 -26.01 -5.14 -6.56
N GLY A 237 -27.30 -4.90 -6.76
CA GLY A 237 -28.11 -4.05 -5.89
C GLY A 237 -28.14 -4.52 -4.43
N ASN A 238 -28.00 -5.82 -4.17
CA ASN A 238 -27.98 -6.35 -2.80
C ASN A 238 -26.67 -6.02 -2.09
N ARG A 239 -25.54 -6.09 -2.81
CA ARG A 239 -24.24 -5.63 -2.31
C ARG A 239 -24.26 -4.14 -2.01
N ILE A 240 -24.76 -3.32 -2.93
CA ILE A 240 -24.91 -1.88 -2.72
C ILE A 240 -25.74 -1.60 -1.47
N ALA A 241 -26.88 -2.28 -1.31
CA ALA A 241 -27.72 -2.17 -0.13
C ALA A 241 -26.99 -2.60 1.15
N ALA A 242 -26.17 -3.64 1.10
CA ALA A 242 -25.33 -4.07 2.22
C ALA A 242 -24.31 -2.99 2.62
N ILE A 243 -23.60 -2.41 1.65
CA ILE A 243 -22.66 -1.30 1.89
C ILE A 243 -23.40 -0.10 2.49
N VAL A 244 -24.50 0.32 1.88
CA VAL A 244 -25.32 1.44 2.37
C VAL A 244 -25.78 1.19 3.79
N ARG A 245 -26.25 -0.02 4.13
CA ARG A 245 -26.69 -0.37 5.48
C ARG A 245 -25.59 -0.21 6.51
N GLU A 246 -24.36 -0.64 6.19
CA GLU A 246 -23.24 -0.53 7.12
C GLU A 246 -22.72 0.91 7.27
N VAL A 247 -22.86 1.74 6.23
CA VAL A 247 -22.42 3.15 6.24
C VAL A 247 -23.51 4.11 6.72
N ARG A 248 -24.76 3.65 6.78
CA ARG A 248 -25.89 4.48 7.19
C ARG A 248 -25.74 4.98 8.63
N GLY A 249 -26.06 6.27 8.83
CA GLY A 249 -26.04 6.90 10.16
C GLY A 249 -24.64 7.27 10.64
N ILE A 250 -23.61 7.08 9.81
CA ILE A 250 -22.25 7.55 10.11
C ILE A 250 -22.13 9.04 9.75
N SER A 251 -21.60 9.83 10.67
CA SER A 251 -21.17 11.21 10.40
C SER A 251 -19.98 11.22 9.44
N ASN A 252 -19.92 12.21 8.54
CA ASN A 252 -18.85 12.35 7.53
C ASN A 252 -18.80 11.22 6.49
N VAL A 253 -19.94 10.99 5.81
CA VAL A 253 -20.06 9.99 4.73
C VAL A 253 -18.97 10.13 3.66
N LYS A 254 -18.60 11.36 3.28
CA LYS A 254 -17.57 11.61 2.26
C LYS A 254 -16.22 11.00 2.64
N GLU A 255 -15.77 11.20 3.87
CA GLU A 255 -14.51 10.62 4.37
C GLU A 255 -14.58 9.09 4.39
N ILE A 256 -15.67 8.51 4.91
CA ILE A 256 -15.85 7.05 4.98
C ILE A 256 -15.83 6.42 3.58
N ILE A 257 -16.51 7.01 2.60
CA ILE A 257 -16.54 6.49 1.22
C ILE A 257 -15.15 6.57 0.58
N SER A 258 -14.41 7.66 0.78
CA SER A 258 -13.01 7.75 0.32
C SER A 258 -12.12 6.67 0.95
N LEU A 259 -12.27 6.43 2.25
CA LEU A 259 -11.55 5.39 2.97
C LEU A 259 -11.92 3.96 2.50
N LEU A 260 -13.19 3.71 2.20
CA LEU A 260 -13.64 2.44 1.63
C LEU A 260 -13.09 2.22 0.20
N GLN A 261 -12.97 3.29 -0.59
CA GLN A 261 -12.31 3.24 -1.91
C GLN A 261 -10.84 2.84 -1.77
N TYR A 262 -10.11 3.41 -0.82
CA TYR A 262 -8.71 3.01 -0.55
C TYR A 262 -8.58 1.54 -0.14
N LYS A 263 -9.63 0.98 0.46
CA LYS A 263 -9.71 -0.45 0.80
C LYS A 263 -10.15 -1.34 -0.35
N LYS A 264 -10.34 -0.80 -1.56
CA LYS A 264 -10.84 -1.51 -2.75
C LYS A 264 -12.15 -2.26 -2.45
N ILE A 265 -13.02 -1.66 -1.64
CA ILE A 265 -14.33 -2.22 -1.33
C ILE A 265 -15.27 -2.12 -2.53
N PHE A 266 -15.20 -1.02 -3.28
CA PHE A 266 -16.00 -0.84 -4.47
C PHE A 266 -15.38 -1.59 -5.65
N HIS A 267 -16.23 -2.22 -6.46
CA HIS A 267 -15.83 -2.91 -7.69
C HIS A 267 -15.43 -1.89 -8.76
N ASP A 268 -16.16 -0.77 -8.83
CA ASP A 268 -15.91 0.31 -9.77
C ASP A 268 -16.38 1.68 -9.21
N GLU A 269 -16.11 2.74 -9.96
CA GLU A 269 -16.53 4.09 -9.62
C GLU A 269 -18.07 4.27 -9.68
N THR A 270 -18.78 3.43 -10.42
CA THR A 270 -20.25 3.51 -10.55
C THR A 270 -20.91 3.06 -9.25
N GLU A 271 -20.50 1.91 -8.70
CA GLU A 271 -20.95 1.39 -7.41
C GLU A 271 -20.71 2.42 -6.30
N LYS A 272 -19.51 2.99 -6.25
CA LYS A 272 -19.14 4.06 -5.32
C LYS A 272 -20.06 5.28 -5.46
N CYS A 273 -20.31 5.75 -6.69
CA CYS A 273 -21.19 6.89 -6.93
C CYS A 273 -22.62 6.61 -6.45
N ILE A 274 -23.17 5.44 -6.75
CA ILE A 274 -24.52 5.05 -6.32
C ILE A 274 -24.61 5.01 -4.80
N VAL A 275 -23.67 4.33 -4.13
CA VAL A 275 -23.63 4.27 -2.65
C VAL A 275 -23.55 5.68 -2.06
N TYR A 276 -22.68 6.54 -2.60
CA TYR A 276 -22.55 7.93 -2.15
C TYR A 276 -23.85 8.72 -2.33
N SER A 277 -24.48 8.64 -3.50
CA SER A 277 -25.74 9.32 -3.79
C SER A 277 -26.85 8.86 -2.84
N VAL A 278 -27.02 7.56 -2.63
CA VAL A 278 -28.05 7.01 -1.71
C VAL A 278 -27.86 7.51 -0.27
N LEU A 279 -26.62 7.68 0.18
CA LEU A 279 -26.30 8.14 1.53
C LEU A 279 -26.40 9.66 1.71
N THR A 280 -26.25 10.44 0.64
CA THR A 280 -26.16 11.91 0.70
C THR A 280 -27.41 12.62 0.21
N ASP A 281 -28.19 12.01 -0.68
CA ASP A 281 -29.42 12.57 -1.21
C ASP A 281 -30.54 12.53 -0.16
N ASP A 282 -31.19 13.69 0.06
CA ASP A 282 -32.25 13.86 1.03
C ASP A 282 -33.52 13.07 0.69
N PHE A 283 -33.76 12.79 -0.60
CA PHE A 283 -34.85 11.92 -1.04
C PHE A 283 -34.66 10.49 -0.53
N PHE A 284 -33.47 9.91 -0.74
CA PHE A 284 -33.17 8.55 -0.31
C PHE A 284 -33.03 8.42 1.21
N LYS A 285 -32.56 9.47 1.90
CA LYS A 285 -32.55 9.49 3.38
C LYS A 285 -33.96 9.36 3.98
N GLN A 286 -35.00 9.89 3.33
CA GLN A 286 -36.37 9.76 3.80
C GLN A 286 -36.88 8.32 3.66
N PHE A 287 -36.59 7.67 2.53
CA PHE A 287 -36.92 6.25 2.32
C PHE A 287 -36.21 5.32 3.30
N LEU A 288 -34.94 5.60 3.60
CA LEU A 288 -34.20 4.79 4.56
C LEU A 288 -34.76 4.96 5.99
N ARG A 289 -35.27 6.14 6.38
CA ARG A 289 -35.74 6.44 7.75
C ARG A 289 -36.98 5.66 8.21
N ASN A 290 -37.77 5.09 7.30
CA ASN A 290 -38.93 4.26 7.65
C ASN A 290 -38.62 2.79 7.33
N PRO A 291 -38.48 1.90 8.34
CA PRO A 291 -38.37 0.46 8.13
C PRO A 291 -39.68 -0.16 7.61
#